data_AF-A0A5B6TJ55-F1
#
_entry.id   AF-A0A5B6TJ55-F1
#
_cell.length_a   1.000
_cell.length_b   1.000
_cell.length_c   1.000
_cell.angle_alpha   90.00
_cell.angle_beta   90.00
_cell.angle_gamma   90.00
#
_symmetry.space_group_name_H-M   'P 1'
#
loop_
_entity.id
_entity.type
_entity.pdbx_description
1 polymer ?
#
loop_
_entity_poly.entity_id
_entity_poly.type
_entity_poly.pdbx_seq_one_letter_code
_entity_poly.pdbx_strand_id
1 'polypeptide(L)'
;MTRKAILEKLPAKDFMQVHRSFIVPLRKVDSVRNKILFIGGADISIGGIYEANFCASFPLETRKYFLLVFLKQALKWPLAD
;
A
#
# COMPACT_ATOMS: atom_id res chain seq x y z
N MET A 1 -10.39 -24.02 4.59
CA MET A 1 -9.30 -23.54 3.70
C MET A 1 -8.41 -22.58 4.46
N THR A 2 -7.09 -22.70 4.36
CA THR A 2 -6.14 -21.78 5.01
C THR A 2 -5.65 -20.71 4.04
N ARG A 3 -5.39 -19.50 4.54
CA ARG A 3 -4.98 -18.33 3.72
C ARG A 3 -3.68 -18.58 2.93
N LYS A 4 -2.80 -19.45 3.43
CA LYS A 4 -1.58 -19.90 2.72
C LYS A 4 -1.89 -20.63 1.41
N ALA A 5 -2.86 -21.54 1.41
CA ALA A 5 -3.25 -22.27 0.20
C ALA A 5 -3.81 -21.36 -0.90
N ILE A 6 -4.34 -20.19 -0.55
CA ILE A 6 -4.82 -19.18 -1.50
C ILE A 6 -3.63 -18.42 -2.11
N LEU A 7 -2.60 -18.08 -1.31
CA LEU A 7 -1.39 -17.43 -1.82
C LEU A 7 -0.64 -18.32 -2.83
N GLU A 8 -0.58 -19.62 -2.60
CA GLU A 8 0.10 -20.56 -3.50
C GLU A 8 -0.58 -20.69 -4.87
N LYS A 9 -1.88 -20.38 -4.95
CA LYS A 9 -2.66 -20.42 -6.20
C LYS A 9 -2.67 -19.07 -6.93
N LEU A 10 -2.19 -18.00 -6.30
CA LEU A 10 -2.22 -16.65 -6.86
C LEU A 10 -0.84 -16.24 -7.35
N PRO A 11 -0.75 -15.50 -8.48
CA PRO A 11 0.51 -14.95 -8.94
C PRO A 11 1.02 -13.91 -7.93
N ALA A 12 2.13 -14.23 -7.26
CA ALA A 12 2.72 -13.40 -6.20
C ALA A 12 3.14 -11.99 -6.66
N LYS A 13 3.28 -11.78 -7.98
CA LYS A 13 3.57 -10.46 -8.57
C LYS A 13 2.35 -9.54 -8.61
N ASP A 14 1.15 -10.12 -8.68
CA ASP A 14 -0.09 -9.35 -8.82
C ASP A 14 -0.89 -9.29 -7.52
N PHE A 15 -0.66 -10.24 -6.61
CA PHE A 15 -1.35 -10.32 -5.32
C PHE A 15 -0.37 -10.28 -4.17
N MET A 16 -0.69 -9.49 -3.15
CA MET A 16 0.14 -9.36 -1.98
C MET A 16 -0.70 -9.36 -0.71
N GLN A 17 -0.16 -9.96 0.34
CA GLN A 17 -0.75 -9.86 1.66
C GLN A 17 -0.37 -8.51 2.30
N VAL A 18 -1.37 -7.71 2.63
CA VAL A 18 -1.18 -6.41 3.30
C VAL A 18 -1.56 -6.44 4.79
N HIS A 19 -2.32 -7.44 5.21
CA HIS A 19 -2.75 -7.61 6.61
C HIS A 19 -2.87 -9.09 6.93
N ARG A 20 -2.91 -9.47 8.23
CA ARG A 20 -3.03 -10.89 8.64
C ARG A 20 -4.25 -11.61 8.03
N SER A 21 -5.30 -10.86 7.72
CA SER A 21 -6.56 -11.36 7.17
C SER A 21 -6.75 -11.10 5.67
N PHE A 22 -5.98 -10.21 5.04
CA PHE A 22 -6.28 -9.72 3.70
C PHE A 22 -5.16 -9.95 2.69
N ILE A 23 -5.53 -10.43 1.50
CA ILE A 23 -4.70 -10.48 0.30
C ILE A 23 -5.36 -9.57 -0.72
N VAL A 24 -4.59 -8.66 -1.30
CA VAL A 24 -5.10 -7.63 -2.22
C VAL A 24 -4.40 -7.71 -3.57
N PRO A 25 -5.11 -7.47 -4.69
CA PRO A 25 -4.49 -7.31 -5.99
C PRO A 25 -3.83 -5.93 -6.11
N LEU A 26 -2.52 -5.89 -6.33
CA LEU A 26 -1.73 -4.65 -6.42
C LEU A 26 -2.18 -3.77 -7.58
N ARG A 27 -2.60 -4.36 -8.70
CA ARG A 27 -3.03 -3.64 -9.92
C ARG A 27 -4.33 -2.86 -9.77
N LYS A 28 -5.13 -3.16 -8.75
CA LYS A 28 -6.43 -2.50 -8.51
C LYS A 28 -6.39 -1.50 -7.37
N VAL A 29 -5.21 -1.23 -6.81
CA VAL A 29 -5.06 -0.26 -5.73
C VAL A 29 -5.24 1.14 -6.30
N ASP A 30 -6.26 1.86 -5.83
CA ASP A 30 -6.55 3.22 -6.25
C ASP A 30 -5.59 4.22 -5.61
N SER A 31 -5.38 4.11 -4.29
CA SER A 31 -4.46 4.98 -3.55
C SER A 31 -4.07 4.38 -2.20
N VAL A 32 -3.01 4.92 -1.60
CA VAL A 32 -2.58 4.57 -0.25
C VAL A 32 -2.42 5.85 0.56
N ARG A 33 -3.10 5.95 1.71
CA ARG A 33 -2.96 7.09 2.64
C ARG A 33 -2.91 6.59 4.06
N ASN A 34 -1.96 7.10 4.85
CA ASN A 34 -1.83 6.76 6.28
C ASN A 34 -1.88 5.25 6.56
N LYS A 35 -1.17 4.44 5.75
CA LYS A 35 -1.16 2.96 5.83
C LYS A 35 -2.52 2.30 5.55
N ILE A 36 -3.46 3.02 4.95
CA ILE A 36 -4.75 2.51 4.49
C ILE A 36 -4.70 2.43 2.97
N LEU A 37 -4.97 1.24 2.46
CA LEU A 37 -5.10 0.91 1.06
C LEU A 37 -6.55 1.16 0.63
N PHE A 38 -6.75 1.97 -0.41
CA PHE A 38 -8.05 2.19 -1.02
C PHE A 38 -8.14 1.39 -2.31
N ILE A 39 -9.13 0.51 -2.40
CA ILE A 39 -9.31 -0.41 -3.54
C ILE A 39 -10.79 -0.63 -3.82
N GLY A 40 -11.27 -0.20 -4.98
CA GLY A 40 -12.64 -0.43 -5.43
C GLY A 40 -13.70 0.11 -4.47
N GLY A 41 -13.40 1.19 -3.75
CA GLY A 41 -14.27 1.80 -2.74
C GLY A 41 -14.18 1.18 -1.33
N ALA A 42 -13.30 0.21 -1.11
CA ALA A 42 -13.02 -0.34 0.22
C ALA A 42 -11.71 0.20 0.79
N ASP A 43 -11.65 0.36 2.11
CA ASP A 43 -10.46 0.69 2.89
C ASP A 43 -9.89 -0.54 3.60
N ILE A 44 -8.58 -0.76 3.45
CA ILE A 44 -7.87 -1.90 4.03
C ILE A 44 -6.60 -1.40 4.73
N SER A 45 -6.53 -1.58 6.04
CA SER A 45 -5.33 -1.24 6.82
C SER A 45 -4.17 -2.19 6.50
N ILE A 46 -2.99 -1.62 6.27
CA ILE A 46 -1.73 -2.35 6.12
C ILE A 46 -1.19 -2.64 7.53
N GLY A 47 -0.97 -3.92 7.84
CA GLY A 47 -0.35 -4.32 9.10
C GLY A 47 1.15 -4.02 9.09
N GLY A 48 1.71 -3.58 10.22
CA GLY A 48 3.10 -3.12 10.28
C GLY A 48 4.15 -4.13 9.77
N ILE A 49 3.93 -5.43 9.98
CA ILE A 49 4.83 -6.50 9.48
C ILE A 49 4.83 -6.59 7.94
N TYR A 50 3.73 -6.19 7.30
CA TYR A 50 3.56 -6.23 5.85
C TYR A 50 3.97 -4.92 5.16
N GLU A 51 4.21 -3.86 5.93
CA GLU A 51 4.50 -2.51 5.42
C GLU A 51 5.79 -2.47 4.60
N ALA A 52 6.87 -3.08 5.10
CA ALA A 52 8.16 -3.11 4.41
C ALA A 52 8.05 -3.81 3.04
N ASN A 53 7.41 -4.99 3.00
CA ASN A 53 7.19 -5.72 1.75
C ASN A 53 6.25 -4.98 0.80
N PHE A 54 5.21 -4.33 1.33
CA PHE A 54 4.31 -3.49 0.55
C PHE A 54 5.07 -2.34 -0.11
N CYS A 55 5.82 -1.57 0.68
CA CYS A 55 6.56 -0.42 0.20
C CYS A 55 7.62 -0.79 -0.84
N ALA A 56 8.28 -1.94 -0.68
CA ALA A 56 9.24 -2.46 -1.65
C ALA A 56 8.59 -2.95 -2.96
N SER A 57 7.38 -3.53 -2.88
CA SER A 57 6.71 -4.14 -4.04
C SER A 57 5.77 -3.18 -4.77
N PHE A 58 5.27 -2.16 -4.09
CA PHE A 58 4.36 -1.18 -4.66
C PHE A 58 5.18 -0.16 -5.45
N PRO A 59 5.13 -0.19 -6.80
CA PRO A 59 5.93 0.71 -7.60
C PRO A 59 5.44 2.14 -7.36
N LEU A 60 6.37 3.02 -6.99
CA LEU A 60 6.15 4.46 -6.85
C LEU A 60 5.72 5.15 -8.17
N GLU A 61 5.46 4.39 -9.24
CA GLU A 61 5.10 4.84 -10.59
C GLU A 61 3.76 5.59 -10.66
N THR A 62 2.99 5.66 -9.57
CA THR A 62 1.86 6.62 -9.43
C THR A 62 2.33 8.04 -9.07
N ARG A 63 3.60 8.35 -9.36
CA ARG A 63 4.41 9.50 -8.95
C ARG A 63 3.96 10.89 -9.41
N LYS A 64 2.74 11.06 -9.94
CA LYS A 64 2.17 12.41 -10.15
C LYS A 64 1.59 13.00 -8.87
N TYR A 65 1.00 12.18 -7.99
CA TYR A 65 0.35 12.70 -6.77
C TYR A 65 1.21 12.54 -5.51
N PHE A 66 2.07 11.51 -5.45
CA PHE A 66 2.90 11.28 -4.26
C PHE A 66 3.96 12.38 -4.09
N LEU A 67 4.66 12.79 -5.16
CA LEU A 67 5.68 13.84 -5.05
C LEU A 67 5.06 15.20 -4.68
N LEU A 68 3.88 15.54 -5.22
CA LEU A 68 3.17 16.79 -4.89
C LEU A 68 2.65 16.80 -3.45
N VAL A 69 2.13 15.69 -2.94
CA VAL A 69 1.67 15.59 -1.55
C VAL A 69 2.85 15.59 -0.58
N PHE A 70 3.93 14.88 -0.93
CA PHE A 70 5.15 14.82 -0.12
C PHE A 70 5.88 16.17 -0.09
N LEU A 71 6.02 16.86 -1.22
CA LEU A 71 6.55 18.24 -1.27
C LEU A 71 5.66 19.22 -0.52
N LYS A 72 4.32 19.14 -0.64
CA LYS A 72 3.42 20.03 0.12
C LYS A 72 3.45 19.78 1.63
N GLN A 73 3.77 18.56 2.08
CA GLN A 73 3.96 18.26 3.50
C GLN A 73 5.35 18.66 3.98
N ALA A 74 6.39 18.44 3.18
CA ALA A 74 7.76 18.84 3.49
C ALA A 74 7.92 20.38 3.53
N LEU A 75 7.22 21.12 2.67
CA LEU A 75 7.26 22.59 2.64
C LEU A 75 6.45 23.25 3.78
N LYS A 76 5.72 22.45 4.59
CA LYS A 76 4.94 22.92 5.75
C LYS A 76 5.65 22.67 7.08
N TRP A 77 6.91 22.24 7.04
CA TRP A 77 7.76 22.17 8.22
C TRP A 77 8.08 23.60 8.69
N PRO A 78 7.68 24.01 9.90
CA PRO A 78 8.20 25.24 10.45
C PRO A 78 9.69 25.00 10.67
N LEU A 79 10.53 25.84 10.06
CA LEU A 79 11.82 26.14 10.64
C LEU A 79 11.50 26.89 11.95
N ALA A 80 11.11 26.13 12.98
CA ALA A 80 11.09 26.60 14.33
C ALA A 80 12.54 26.51 14.81
N ASP A 81 13.09 27.67 15.18
CA ASP A 81 14.39 27.84 15.81
C ASP A 81 14.69 26.78 16.90
#